data_AF-A0A182KCZ6-F1
#
_entry.id   AF-A0A182KCZ6-F1
#
_cell.length_a   1.000
_cell.length_b   1.000
_cell.length_c   1.000
_cell.angle_alpha   90.00
_cell.angle_beta   90.00
_cell.angle_gamma   90.00
#
_symmetry.space_group_name_H-M   'P 1'
#
loop_
_entity.id
_entity.type
_entity.pdbx_description
1 polymer ?
#
loop_
_entity_poly.entity_id
_entity_poly.type
_entity_poly.pdbx_seq_one_letter_code
_entity_poly.pdbx_strand_id
1 'polypeptide(L)'
;MLTNRAFRVLTYLFGSINIFFVLVILSMGADQLLVDWRTAIYELVIPCALNIFFAMCWIIGAGLWRPTLITMFKYFSYIQMALLAAVILYSAYYSYAKGLSSNLLTVMSLLTSLFFLSLMEVLIAIGTERAIAKERNVLRLMHTGQEMSDWSHT
;
A
#
# COMPACT_ATOMS: atom_id res chain seq x y z
N MET A 1 16.91 -0.52 -16.34
CA MET A 1 17.60 -1.33 -15.31
C MET A 1 17.78 -0.61 -13.97
N LEU A 2 18.41 0.58 -13.90
CA LEU A 2 18.64 1.27 -12.60
C LEU A 2 17.33 1.68 -11.90
N THR A 3 16.36 2.18 -12.66
CA THR A 3 15.06 2.65 -12.14
C THR A 3 14.21 1.52 -11.56
N ASN A 4 14.22 0.32 -12.16
CA ASN A 4 13.48 -0.82 -11.64
C ASN A 4 14.07 -1.35 -10.33
N ARG A 5 15.41 -1.36 -10.21
CA ARG A 5 16.06 -1.72 -8.94
C ARG A 5 15.67 -0.76 -7.81
N ALA A 6 15.65 0.55 -8.08
CA ALA A 6 15.22 1.54 -7.10
C ALA A 6 13.75 1.36 -6.66
N PHE A 7 12.82 1.15 -7.61
CA PHE A 7 11.41 0.90 -7.29
C PHE A 7 11.19 -0.42 -6.52
N ARG A 8 11.95 -1.47 -6.82
CA ARG A 8 11.91 -2.72 -6.06
C ARG A 8 12.41 -2.50 -4.63
N VAL A 9 13.55 -1.83 -4.44
CA VAL A 9 14.06 -1.52 -3.09
C VAL A 9 13.05 -0.69 -2.30
N LEU A 10 12.46 0.33 -2.91
CA LEU A 10 11.42 1.15 -2.27
C LEU A 10 10.18 0.33 -1.92
N THR A 11 9.75 -0.59 -2.79
CA THR A 11 8.62 -1.49 -2.50
C THR A 11 8.90 -2.39 -1.31
N TYR A 12 10.09 -3.00 -1.24
CA TYR A 12 10.46 -3.83 -0.09
C TYR A 12 10.54 -2.99 1.18
N LEU A 13 11.17 -1.81 1.13
CA LEU A 13 11.32 -0.92 2.28
C LEU A 13 9.95 -0.47 2.82
N PHE A 14 9.09 0.09 1.97
CA PHE A 14 7.78 0.58 2.38
C PHE A 14 6.83 -0.56 2.77
N GLY A 15 6.86 -1.68 2.04
CA GLY A 15 6.08 -2.86 2.41
C GLY A 15 6.48 -3.41 3.79
N SER A 16 7.78 -3.46 4.10
CA SER A 16 8.26 -3.86 5.43
C SER A 16 7.88 -2.85 6.52
N ILE A 17 7.97 -1.55 6.25
CA ILE A 17 7.55 -0.50 7.19
C ILE A 17 6.05 -0.62 7.48
N ASN A 18 5.22 -0.84 6.46
CA ASN A 18 3.78 -1.03 6.64
C ASN A 18 3.47 -2.21 7.55
N ILE A 19 4.06 -3.39 7.27
CA ILE A 19 3.87 -4.59 8.10
C ILE A 19 4.33 -4.34 9.54
N PHE A 20 5.49 -3.71 9.73
CA PHE A 20 5.99 -3.39 11.07
C PHE A 20 5.06 -2.44 11.82
N PHE A 21 4.56 -1.39 11.15
CA PHE A 21 3.64 -0.43 11.74
C PHE A 21 2.31 -1.08 12.15
N VAL A 22 1.79 -1.98 11.31
CA VAL A 22 0.58 -2.77 11.63
C VAL A 22 0.81 -3.68 12.83
N LEU A 23 1.98 -4.33 12.95
CA LEU A 23 2.31 -5.17 14.10
C LEU A 23 2.38 -4.34 15.40
N VAL A 24 2.90 -3.12 15.34
CA VAL A 24 2.91 -2.20 16.48
C VAL A 24 1.49 -1.79 16.88
N ILE A 25 0.62 -1.50 15.92
CA ILE A 25 -0.78 -1.19 16.22
C ILE A 25 -1.49 -2.40 16.85
N LEU A 26 -1.27 -3.59 16.31
CA LEU A 26 -1.85 -4.82 16.83
C LEU A 26 -1.39 -5.10 18.27
N SER A 27 -0.13 -4.80 18.60
CA SER A 27 0.40 -4.98 19.96
C SER A 27 -0.16 -3.95 20.94
N MET A 28 -0.31 -2.68 20.53
CA MET A 28 -0.94 -1.63 21.36
C MET A 28 -2.42 -1.90 21.61
N GLY A 29 -3.12 -2.49 20.64
CA GLY A 29 -4.54 -2.85 20.77
C GLY A 29 -4.81 -4.23 21.37
N ALA A 30 -3.76 -4.98 21.77
CA ALA A 30 -3.91 -6.34 22.29
C ALA A 30 -4.74 -6.39 23.59
N ASP A 31 -4.67 -5.34 24.42
CA ASP A 31 -5.47 -5.25 25.64
C ASP A 31 -6.97 -5.19 25.36
N GLN A 32 -7.37 -4.57 24.24
CA GLN A 32 -8.79 -4.52 23.82
C GLN A 32 -9.33 -5.89 23.43
N LEU A 33 -8.46 -6.81 23.00
CA LEU A 33 -8.83 -8.18 22.67
C LEU A 33 -9.26 -8.98 23.90
N LEU A 34 -8.69 -8.66 25.07
CA LEU A 34 -9.01 -9.32 26.34
C LEU A 34 -10.31 -8.82 26.94
N VAL A 35 -10.68 -7.56 26.67
CA VAL A 35 -11.87 -6.92 27.25
C VAL A 35 -13.10 -7.12 26.36
N ASP A 36 -12.99 -6.87 25.06
CA ASP A 36 -14.11 -6.98 24.11
C ASP A 36 -13.66 -7.58 22.77
N TRP A 37 -13.41 -8.89 22.81
CA TRP A 37 -12.84 -9.65 21.70
C TRP A 37 -13.62 -9.52 20.38
N ARG A 38 -14.94 -9.34 20.45
CA ARG A 38 -15.79 -9.31 19.25
C ARG A 38 -15.60 -8.00 18.50
N THR A 39 -15.65 -6.88 19.21
CA THR A 39 -15.40 -5.55 18.65
C THR A 39 -13.95 -5.42 18.19
N ALA A 40 -13.00 -5.91 18.97
CA ALA A 40 -11.58 -5.90 18.62
C ALA A 40 -11.27 -6.68 17.33
N ILE A 41 -11.98 -7.79 17.07
CA ILE A 41 -11.81 -8.50 15.79
C ILE A 41 -12.20 -7.62 14.60
N TYR A 42 -13.37 -6.99 14.64
CA TYR A 42 -13.88 -6.23 13.50
C TYR A 42 -13.15 -4.89 13.30
N GLU A 43 -12.79 -4.21 14.38
CA GLU A 43 -12.22 -2.86 14.32
C GLU A 43 -10.69 -2.85 14.26
N LEU A 44 -10.03 -3.89 14.77
CA LEU A 44 -8.56 -3.96 14.83
C LEU A 44 -7.99 -5.11 14.00
N VAL A 45 -8.41 -6.34 14.27
CA VAL A 45 -7.76 -7.53 13.68
C VAL A 45 -8.00 -7.62 12.17
N ILE A 46 -9.24 -7.51 11.72
CA ILE A 46 -9.59 -7.60 10.29
C ILE A 46 -8.88 -6.53 9.46
N PRO A 47 -8.94 -5.22 9.78
CA PRO A 47 -8.24 -4.21 8.99
C PRO A 47 -6.72 -4.39 9.02
N CYS A 48 -6.14 -4.80 10.15
CA CYS A 48 -4.71 -5.11 10.23
C CYS A 48 -4.32 -6.32 9.37
N ALA A 49 -5.11 -7.40 9.41
CA ALA A 49 -4.87 -8.59 8.60
C ALA A 49 -4.96 -8.29 7.10
N LEU A 50 -5.93 -7.47 6.68
CA LEU A 50 -6.05 -7.00 5.30
C LEU A 50 -4.83 -6.17 4.88
N ASN A 51 -4.36 -5.25 5.73
CA ASN A 51 -3.14 -4.48 5.46
C ASN A 51 -1.93 -5.38 5.22
N ILE A 52 -1.69 -6.34 6.11
CA ILE A 52 -0.57 -7.28 5.97
C ILE A 52 -0.73 -8.10 4.69
N PHE A 53 -1.93 -8.61 4.41
CA PHE A 53 -2.19 -9.40 3.21
C PHE A 53 -1.89 -8.62 1.92
N PHE A 54 -2.42 -7.39 1.79
CA PHE A 54 -2.20 -6.58 0.60
C PHE A 54 -0.76 -6.07 0.49
N ALA A 55 -0.09 -5.76 1.61
CA ALA A 55 1.33 -5.43 1.62
C ALA A 55 2.18 -6.62 1.14
N MET A 56 1.84 -7.84 1.54
CA MET A 56 2.49 -9.06 1.04
C MET A 56 2.23 -9.27 -0.45
N CYS A 57 0.99 -9.04 -0.93
CA CYS A 57 0.70 -9.06 -2.37
C CYS A 57 1.56 -8.05 -3.14
N TRP A 58 1.77 -6.86 -2.60
CA TRP A 58 2.61 -5.83 -3.23
C TRP A 58 4.08 -6.27 -3.32
N ILE A 59 4.65 -6.73 -2.20
CA ILE A 59 6.03 -7.24 -2.11
C ILE A 59 6.24 -8.41 -3.07
N ILE A 60 5.36 -9.42 -3.02
CA ILE A 60 5.42 -10.60 -3.88
C ILE A 60 5.21 -10.21 -5.35
N GLY A 61 4.30 -9.27 -5.63
CA GLY A 61 4.07 -8.73 -6.97
C GLY A 61 5.31 -8.09 -7.58
N ALA A 62 6.04 -7.31 -6.79
CA ALA A 62 7.33 -6.73 -7.19
C ALA A 62 8.46 -7.78 -7.28
N GLY A 63 8.41 -8.82 -6.46
CA GLY A 63 9.33 -9.96 -6.50
C GLY A 63 9.17 -10.80 -7.77
N LEU A 64 7.94 -11.19 -8.10
CA LEU A 64 7.58 -12.10 -9.19
C LEU A 64 7.26 -11.39 -10.52
N TRP A 65 7.39 -10.06 -10.58
CA TRP A 65 7.10 -9.25 -11.77
C TRP A 65 5.66 -9.44 -12.26
N ARG A 66 4.72 -9.56 -11.29
CA ARG A 66 3.30 -9.77 -11.53
C ARG A 66 2.55 -8.46 -11.27
N PRO A 67 2.24 -7.66 -12.32
CA PRO A 67 1.58 -6.37 -12.14
C PRO A 67 0.21 -6.50 -11.48
N THR A 68 -0.52 -7.58 -11.74
CA THR A 68 -1.86 -7.84 -11.15
C THR A 68 -1.88 -7.79 -9.62
N LEU A 69 -0.84 -8.31 -8.97
CA LEU A 69 -0.75 -8.29 -7.49
C LEU A 69 -0.52 -6.87 -6.95
N ILE A 70 0.26 -6.07 -7.69
CA ILE A 70 0.51 -4.67 -7.37
C ILE A 70 -0.77 -3.85 -7.60
N THR A 71 -1.52 -4.16 -8.65
CA THR A 71 -2.82 -3.53 -8.94
C THR A 71 -3.82 -3.79 -7.80
N MET A 72 -3.85 -5.01 -7.23
CA MET A 72 -4.72 -5.30 -6.08
C MET A 72 -4.39 -4.44 -4.85
N PHE A 73 -3.11 -4.32 -4.50
CA PHE A 73 -2.65 -3.43 -3.43
C PHE A 73 -3.06 -1.97 -3.68
N LYS A 74 -2.93 -1.49 -4.91
CA LYS A 74 -3.35 -0.12 -5.27
C LYS A 74 -4.84 0.13 -5.04
N TYR A 75 -5.71 -0.77 -5.51
CA TYR A 75 -7.15 -0.60 -5.33
C TYR A 75 -7.54 -0.60 -3.85
N PHE A 76 -6.96 -1.51 -3.07
CA PHE A 76 -7.14 -1.53 -1.62
C PHE A 76 -6.68 -0.21 -0.98
N SER A 77 -5.48 0.26 -1.30
CA SER A 77 -4.92 1.51 -0.78
C SER A 77 -5.76 2.73 -1.16
N TYR A 78 -6.32 2.77 -2.37
CA TYR A 78 -7.25 3.85 -2.76
C TYR A 78 -8.51 3.87 -1.90
N ILE A 79 -9.09 2.70 -1.61
CA ILE A 79 -10.26 2.60 -0.72
C ILE A 79 -9.89 3.10 0.69
N GLN A 80 -8.72 2.69 1.20
CA GLN A 80 -8.25 3.16 2.50
C GLN A 80 -8.01 4.67 2.55
N MET A 81 -7.39 5.24 1.53
CA MET A 81 -7.20 6.68 1.41
C MET A 81 -8.54 7.42 1.36
N ALA A 82 -9.53 6.90 0.64
CA ALA A 82 -10.86 7.51 0.57
C ALA A 82 -11.56 7.49 1.94
N LEU A 83 -11.50 6.37 2.65
CA LEU A 83 -12.03 6.26 4.02
C LEU A 83 -11.31 7.22 4.97
N LEU A 84 -9.98 7.29 4.89
CA LEU A 84 -9.17 8.16 5.73
C LEU A 84 -9.46 9.64 5.44
N ALA A 85 -9.63 10.01 4.18
CA ALA A 85 -10.04 11.36 3.78
C ALA A 85 -11.42 11.71 4.32
N ALA A 86 -12.39 10.79 4.29
CA ALA A 86 -13.71 11.00 4.85
C ALA A 86 -13.65 11.24 6.37
N VAL A 87 -12.83 10.47 7.10
CA VAL A 87 -12.63 10.65 8.56
C VAL A 87 -11.94 11.98 8.86
N ILE A 88 -10.96 12.38 8.07
CA ILE A 88 -10.29 13.69 8.18
C ILE A 88 -11.30 14.83 7.96
N LEU A 89 -12.11 14.76 6.91
CA LEU A 89 -13.14 15.76 6.62
C LEU A 89 -14.18 15.86 7.74
N TYR A 90 -14.64 14.71 8.24
CA TYR A 90 -15.56 14.65 9.37
C TYR A 90 -14.97 15.28 10.63
N SER A 91 -13.71 14.96 10.95
CA SER A 91 -13.01 15.51 12.11
C SER A 91 -12.78 17.02 12.00
N ALA A 92 -12.48 17.51 10.78
CA ALA A 92 -12.36 18.94 10.51
C ALA A 92 -13.70 19.67 10.68
N TYR A 93 -14.79 19.10 10.15
CA TYR A 93 -16.14 19.62 10.36
C TYR A 93 -16.52 19.65 11.84
N TYR A 94 -16.23 18.57 12.57
CA TYR A 94 -16.49 18.49 14.01
C TYR A 94 -15.70 19.53 14.80
N SER A 95 -14.43 19.73 14.45
CA SER A 95 -13.58 20.79 15.04
C SER A 95 -14.19 22.17 14.86
N TYR A 96 -14.68 22.45 13.66
CA TYR A 96 -15.31 23.72 13.33
C TYR A 96 -16.62 23.92 14.12
N ALA A 97 -17.45 22.88 14.22
CA ALA A 97 -18.76 22.97 14.86
C ALA A 97 -18.71 23.00 16.39
N LYS A 98 -17.80 22.25 17.02
CA LYS A 98 -17.75 22.08 18.49
C LYS A 98 -16.51 22.65 19.16
N GLY A 99 -15.59 23.24 18.41
CA GLY A 99 -14.34 23.79 18.92
C GLY A 99 -13.21 22.76 18.94
N LEU A 100 -11.98 23.28 18.90
CA LEU A 100 -10.76 22.47 18.81
C LEU A 100 -10.29 22.03 20.21
N SER A 101 -10.17 20.72 20.43
CA SER A 101 -9.48 20.16 21.59
C SER A 101 -8.06 19.72 21.23
N SER A 102 -7.15 19.73 22.21
CA SER A 102 -5.76 19.28 22.01
C SER A 102 -5.68 17.84 21.50
N ASN A 103 -6.50 16.95 22.05
CA ASN A 103 -6.57 15.55 21.63
C ASN A 103 -7.03 15.42 20.17
N LEU A 104 -8.00 16.24 19.76
CA LEU A 104 -8.54 16.18 18.41
C LEU A 104 -7.55 16.72 17.37
N LEU A 105 -6.76 17.73 17.73
CA LEU A 105 -5.63 18.20 16.91
C LEU A 105 -4.58 17.09 16.71
N THR A 106 -4.21 16.39 17.78
CA THR A 106 -3.27 15.26 17.70
C THR A 106 -3.81 14.16 16.78
N VAL A 107 -5.08 13.77 16.95
CA VAL A 107 -5.73 12.76 16.10
C VAL A 107 -5.76 13.21 14.63
N MET A 108 -6.13 14.46 14.36
CA MET A 108 -6.10 15.03 13.00
C MET A 108 -4.69 14.93 12.37
N SER A 109 -3.65 15.29 13.13
CA SER A 109 -2.26 15.21 12.64
C SER A 109 -1.80 13.79 12.32
N LEU A 110 -2.20 12.81 13.14
CA LEU A 110 -1.91 11.39 12.92
C LEU A 110 -2.63 10.87 11.68
N LEU A 111 -3.93 11.15 11.55
CA LEU A 111 -4.73 10.75 10.38
C LEU A 111 -4.18 11.35 9.08
N THR A 112 -3.78 12.62 9.10
CA THR A 112 -3.15 13.28 7.95
C THR A 112 -1.80 12.65 7.62
N SER A 113 -0.99 12.32 8.62
CA SER A 113 0.31 11.63 8.40
C SER A 113 0.12 10.26 7.77
N LEU A 114 -0.86 9.47 8.24
CA LEU A 114 -1.22 8.18 7.66
C LEU A 114 -1.70 8.31 6.22
N PHE A 115 -2.42 9.39 5.89
CA PHE A 115 -2.88 9.67 4.53
C PHE A 115 -1.71 9.90 3.58
N PHE A 116 -0.72 10.71 4.00
CA PHE A 116 0.49 10.92 3.21
C PHE A 116 1.33 9.66 3.07
N LEU A 117 1.40 8.83 4.12
CA LEU A 117 2.12 7.56 4.05
C LEU A 117 1.47 6.60 3.04
N SER A 118 0.15 6.46 3.08
CA SER A 118 -0.60 5.66 2.09
C SER A 118 -0.46 6.21 0.66
N LEU A 119 -0.47 7.55 0.49
CA LEU A 119 -0.21 8.18 -0.80
C LEU A 119 1.18 7.80 -1.34
N MET A 120 2.21 7.83 -0.50
CA MET A 120 3.57 7.45 -0.90
C MET A 120 3.64 5.97 -1.32
N GLU A 121 2.98 5.08 -0.59
CA GLU A 121 2.89 3.66 -0.96
C GLU A 121 2.23 3.46 -2.33
N VAL A 122 1.13 4.17 -2.60
CA VAL A 122 0.44 4.13 -3.90
C VAL A 122 1.35 4.64 -5.01
N LEU A 123 2.07 5.74 -4.80
CA LEU A 123 3.00 6.28 -5.80
C LEU A 123 4.14 5.30 -6.13
N ILE A 124 4.70 4.64 -5.11
CA ILE A 124 5.73 3.61 -5.30
C ILE A 124 5.13 2.39 -6.01
N ALA A 125 3.92 1.97 -5.66
CA ALA A 125 3.23 0.87 -6.31
C ALA A 125 2.98 1.15 -7.80
N ILE A 126 2.51 2.36 -8.15
CA ILE A 126 2.34 2.80 -9.54
C ILE A 126 3.69 2.81 -10.28
N GLY A 127 4.73 3.36 -9.65
CA GLY A 127 6.07 3.39 -10.23
C GLY A 127 6.60 1.99 -10.53
N THR A 128 6.40 1.06 -9.60
CA THR A 128 6.82 -0.35 -9.70
C THR A 128 6.04 -1.10 -10.78
N GLU A 129 4.72 -0.93 -10.83
CA GLU A 129 3.86 -1.51 -11.87
C GLU A 129 4.29 -1.04 -13.27
N ARG A 130 4.51 0.27 -13.45
CA ARG A 130 4.97 0.84 -14.72
C ARG A 130 6.36 0.34 -15.12
N ALA A 131 7.29 0.24 -14.16
CA ALA A 131 8.63 -0.27 -14.40
C ALA A 131 8.60 -1.73 -14.87
N ILE A 132 7.81 -2.58 -14.22
CA ILE A 132 7.65 -3.99 -14.59
C ILE A 132 6.97 -4.15 -15.95
N ALA A 133 5.90 -3.37 -16.21
CA ALA A 133 5.21 -3.41 -17.51
C ALA A 133 6.15 -3.02 -18.66
N LYS A 134 6.98 -1.99 -18.47
CA LYS A 134 7.98 -1.56 -19.45
C LYS A 134 9.00 -2.66 -19.73
N GLU A 135 9.56 -3.29 -18.71
CA GLU A 135 10.56 -4.35 -18.91
C GLU A 135 9.94 -5.61 -19.56
N ARG A 136 8.70 -5.95 -19.22
CA ARG A 136 7.98 -7.08 -19.84
C ARG A 136 7.74 -6.86 -21.34
N ASN A 137 7.40 -5.63 -21.74
CA ASN A 137 7.23 -5.28 -23.15
C ASN A 137 8.55 -5.33 -23.92
N VAL A 138 9.65 -4.83 -23.33
CA VAL A 138 10.98 -4.93 -23.94
C VAL A 138 11.39 -6.39 -24.13
N LEU A 139 11.14 -7.25 -23.14
CA LEU A 139 11.49 -8.67 -23.21
C LEU A 139 10.70 -9.40 -24.31
N ARG A 140 9.41 -9.08 -24.48
CA ARG A 140 8.62 -9.61 -25.61
C ARG A 140 9.18 -9.18 -26.96
N LEU A 141 9.51 -7.89 -27.11
CA LEU A 141 10.05 -7.35 -28.36
C LEU A 141 11.39 -8.00 -28.73
N MET A 142 12.27 -8.24 -27.75
CA MET A 142 13.52 -8.97 -27.96
C MET A 142 13.27 -10.41 -28.44
N HIS A 143 12.33 -11.12 -27.82
CA HIS A 143 12.00 -12.49 -28.20
C HIS A 143 11.41 -12.57 -29.62
N THR A 144 10.49 -11.67 -29.98
CA THR A 144 9.91 -11.61 -31.33
C THR A 144 10.94 -11.20 -32.38
N GLY A 145 11.85 -10.29 -32.06
CA GLY A 145 12.93 -9.89 -32.96
C GLY A 145 13.92 -11.03 -33.24
N GLN A 146 14.20 -11.85 -32.22
CA GLN A 146 15.08 -13.02 -32.35
C GLN A 146 14.42 -14.16 -33.13
N GLU A 147 13.11 -14.38 -32.95
CA GLU A 147 12.37 -15.29 -33.83
C GLU A 147 12.48 -14.78 -35.27
N MET A 148 12.14 -13.52 -35.56
CA MET A 148 12.21 -12.97 -36.92
C MET A 148 13.60 -13.06 -37.57
N SER A 149 14.69 -12.93 -36.80
CA SER A 149 16.04 -13.14 -37.34
C SER A 149 16.29 -14.60 -37.72
N ASP A 150 15.82 -15.55 -36.91
CA ASP A 150 15.99 -16.99 -37.20
C ASP A 150 15.22 -17.40 -38.48
N TRP A 151 14.04 -16.83 -38.74
CA TRP A 151 13.30 -17.04 -39.99
C TRP A 151 13.96 -16.39 -41.22
N SER A 152 14.82 -15.38 -41.03
CA SER A 152 15.51 -14.71 -42.14
C SER A 152 16.80 -15.43 -42.59
N HIS A 153 17.24 -16.42 -41.80
CA HIS A 153 18.45 -17.21 -42.05
C HIS A 153 18.17 -18.65 -42.54
N THR A 154 16.90 -18.98 -42.80
CA THR A 154 16.43 -20.21 -43.46
C THR A 154 15.85 -19.91 -44.83
#